data_AF-W1XAI9-F1
#
_entry.id   AF-W1XAI9-F1
#
_cell.length_a   1.000
_cell.length_b   1.000
_cell.length_c   1.000
_cell.angle_alpha   90.00
_cell.angle_beta   90.00
_cell.angle_gamma   90.00
#
_symmetry.space_group_name_H-M   'P 1'
#
loop_
_entity.id
_entity.type
_entity.pdbx_description
1 polymer ?
#
loop_
_entity_poly.entity_id
_entity_poly.type
_entity_poly.pdbx_seq_one_letter_code
_entity_poly.pdbx_strand_id
1 'polypeptide(L)' 'MTQSNGLKDTIACETRISQIIDDTLSYAVYNISELMENNASFEEVIYLLWNLHLPTQIELKHFVNDL' A
#
# COMPACT_ATOMS: atom_id res chain seq x y z
N MET A 1 30.51 -20.33 7.01
CA MET A 1 30.18 -18.89 6.98
C MET A 1 29.14 -18.70 5.89
N THR A 2 27.91 -18.34 6.26
CA THR A 2 26.82 -18.11 5.31
C THR A 2 27.07 -16.80 4.57
N GLN A 3 27.45 -16.90 3.31
CA GLN A 3 27.62 -15.76 2.41
C GLN A 3 26.23 -15.20 2.11
N SER A 4 25.86 -14.08 2.74
CA SER A 4 24.61 -13.37 2.49
C SER A 4 24.69 -12.65 1.14
N ASN A 5 24.61 -13.42 0.06
CA ASN A 5 24.59 -12.87 -1.29
C ASN A 5 23.25 -12.13 -1.51
N GLY A 6 23.31 -10.79 -1.55
CA GLY A 6 22.17 -9.95 -1.96
C GLY A 6 21.15 -9.63 -0.86
N LEU A 7 21.57 -9.51 0.42
CA LEU A 7 20.71 -9.10 1.54
C LEU A 7 19.50 -10.01 1.80
N LYS A 8 19.54 -11.24 1.29
CA LYS A 8 18.54 -12.25 1.60
C LYS A 8 18.41 -12.40 3.13
N ASP A 9 17.18 -12.32 3.62
CA ASP A 9 16.81 -12.40 5.04
C ASP A 9 17.29 -11.22 5.92
N THR A 10 17.74 -10.11 5.33
CA THR A 10 18.09 -8.88 6.06
C THR A 10 16.91 -7.92 6.15
N ILE A 11 16.52 -7.54 7.37
CA ILE A 11 15.50 -6.50 7.60
C ILE A 11 16.17 -5.13 7.49
N ALA A 12 15.82 -4.37 6.45
CA ALA A 12 16.35 -3.02 6.24
C ALA A 12 15.55 -1.95 7.02
N CYS A 13 14.23 -2.11 7.10
CA CYS A 13 13.34 -1.22 7.85
C CYS A 13 12.00 -1.92 8.13
N GLU A 14 11.27 -1.38 9.12
CA GLU A 14 9.86 -1.69 9.32
C GLU A 14 9.01 -0.71 8.50
N THR A 15 7.97 -1.22 7.83
CA THR A 15 7.06 -0.41 7.02
C THR A 15 5.61 -0.73 7.36
N ARG A 16 4.73 0.26 7.16
CA ARG A 16 3.28 0.14 7.30
C ARG A 16 2.55 0.25 5.95
N ILE A 17 3.29 0.35 4.86
CA ILE A 17 2.75 0.63 3.52
C ILE A 17 2.10 -0.61 2.92
N SER A 18 2.79 -1.74 2.94
CA SER A 18 2.29 -2.99 2.39
C SER A 18 2.71 -4.19 3.22
N GLN A 19 1.91 -5.24 3.14
CA GLN A 19 2.22 -6.54 3.71
C GLN A 19 1.80 -7.63 2.73
N ILE A 20 2.56 -8.72 2.71
CA ILE A 20 2.22 -9.93 1.98
C ILE A 20 2.14 -11.05 3.01
N ILE A 21 0.96 -11.65 3.16
CA ILE A 21 0.71 -12.76 4.08
C ILE A 21 0.01 -13.84 3.26
N ASP A 22 0.54 -15.06 3.26
CA ASP A 22 -0.05 -16.21 2.53
C ASP A 22 -0.44 -15.86 1.08
N ASP A 23 0.52 -15.31 0.32
CA ASP A 23 0.36 -14.83 -1.07
C ASP A 23 -0.66 -13.70 -1.27
N THR A 24 -1.21 -13.15 -0.20
CA THR A 24 -2.18 -12.06 -0.24
C THR A 24 -1.50 -10.71 0.02
N LEU A 25 -1.55 -9.81 -0.97
CA LEU A 25 -1.03 -8.45 -0.87
C LEU A 25 -2.08 -7.52 -0.23
N SER A 26 -1.67 -6.76 0.77
CA SER A 26 -2.47 -5.71 1.38
C SER A 26 -1.74 -4.37 1.38
N TYR A 27 -2.45 -3.27 1.15
CA TYR A 27 -1.98 -1.89 1.26
C TYR A 27 -2.59 -1.20 2.46
N ALA A 28 -1.77 -0.66 3.36
CA ALA A 28 -2.23 0.03 4.57
C ALA A 28 -3.34 -0.72 5.33
N VAL A 29 -3.22 -2.05 5.44
CA VAL A 29 -4.18 -2.99 6.06
C VAL A 29 -5.39 -3.38 5.19
N TYR A 30 -5.57 -2.78 4.00
CA TYR A 30 -6.63 -3.15 3.06
C TYR A 30 -6.18 -4.21 2.07
N ASN A 31 -7.00 -5.23 1.85
CA ASN A 31 -6.69 -6.29 0.91
C ASN A 31 -6.80 -5.76 -0.54
N ILE A 32 -5.88 -6.15 -1.42
CA ILE A 32 -5.95 -5.75 -2.83
C ILE A 32 -7.24 -6.24 -3.51
N SER A 33 -7.75 -7.41 -3.12
CA SER A 33 -9.04 -7.93 -3.61
C SER A 33 -10.20 -7.01 -3.24
N GLU A 34 -10.23 -6.46 -2.03
CA GLU A 34 -11.28 -5.51 -1.60
C GLU A 34 -11.19 -4.20 -2.41
N LEU A 35 -9.97 -3.70 -2.68
CA LEU A 35 -9.77 -2.52 -3.52
C LEU A 35 -10.29 -2.75 -4.94
N MET A 36 -10.05 -3.93 -5.50
CA MET A 36 -10.55 -4.31 -6.83
C MET A 36 -12.08 -4.48 -6.85
N GLU A 37 -12.65 -5.13 -5.84
CA GLU A 37 -14.10 -5.33 -5.70
C GLU A 37 -14.87 -4.02 -5.53
N ASN A 38 -14.29 -3.02 -4.86
CA ASN A 38 -14.88 -1.70 -4.70
C ASN A 38 -14.57 -0.74 -5.86
N ASN A 39 -13.96 -1.22 -6.95
CA ASN A 39 -13.57 -0.39 -8.10
C ASN A 39 -12.74 0.83 -7.70
N ALA A 40 -11.83 0.68 -6.73
CA ALA A 40 -10.99 1.77 -6.25
C ALA A 40 -10.21 2.40 -7.41
N SER A 41 -10.30 3.73 -7.50
CA SER A 41 -9.62 4.52 -8.52
C SER A 41 -8.12 4.56 -8.24
N PHE A 42 -7.32 4.83 -9.27
CA PHE A 42 -5.87 4.94 -9.12
C PHE A 42 -5.50 5.99 -8.06
N GLU A 43 -6.19 7.13 -8.08
CA GLU A 43 -5.99 8.25 -7.17
C GLU A 43 -6.32 7.87 -5.72
N GLU A 44 -7.35 7.05 -5.49
CA GLU A 44 -7.70 6.53 -4.17
C GLU A 44 -6.61 5.61 -3.63
N VAL A 45 -6.03 4.76 -4.48
CA VAL A 45 -4.93 3.86 -4.10
C VAL A 45 -3.65 4.64 -3.79
N ILE A 46 -3.30 5.66 -4.57
CA ILE A 46 -2.13 6.50 -4.27
C ILE A 46 -2.35 7.26 -2.96
N TYR A 47 -3.55 7.82 -2.75
CA TYR A 47 -3.88 8.50 -1.51
C TYR A 47 -3.74 7.55 -0.31
N LEU A 48 -4.25 6.31 -0.43
CA LEU A 48 -4.11 5.26 0.58
C LEU A 48 -2.64 4.96 0.90
N LEU A 49 -1.80 4.83 -0.12
CA LEU A 49 -0.37 4.51 0.07
C LEU A 49 0.41 5.62 0.77
N TRP A 50 0.03 6.89 0.54
CA TRP A 50 0.69 8.04 1.17
C TRP A 50 0.16 8.36 2.57
N ASN A 51 -1.16 8.24 2.78
CA ASN A 51 -1.80 8.65 4.04
C ASN A 51 -2.10 7.46 4.97
N LEU A 52 -1.95 6.22 4.49
CA LEU A 52 -2.24 4.98 5.21
C LEU A 52 -3.73 4.85 5.63
N HIS A 53 -4.63 5.56 4.96
CA HIS A 53 -6.08 5.46 5.14
C HIS A 53 -6.82 5.80 3.84
N LEU A 54 -8.05 5.31 3.70
CA LEU A 54 -8.88 5.65 2.54
C LEU A 54 -9.26 7.14 2.56
N PRO A 55 -9.23 7.83 1.41
CA PRO A 55 -9.63 9.23 1.35
C PRO A 55 -11.12 9.39 1.61
N THR A 56 -11.49 10.48 2.26
CA THR A 56 -12.86 11.00 2.19
C THR A 56 -13.13 11.65 0.84
N GLN A 57 -14.40 11.87 0.49
CA GLN A 57 -14.77 12.54 -0.76
C GLN A 57 -14.12 13.92 -0.92
N ILE A 58 -13.89 14.63 0.18
CA ILE A 58 -13.25 15.95 0.18
C ILE A 58 -11.75 15.80 -0.10
N GLU A 59 -11.08 14.89 0.62
CA GLU A 59 -9.65 14.62 0.44
C GLU A 59 -9.34 14.11 -0.95
N LEU A 60 -10.15 13.20 -1.49
CA LEU A 60 -9.99 12.69 -2.85
C LEU A 60 -10.13 13.84 -3.86
N LYS A 61 -11.13 14.70 -3.70
CA LYS A 61 -11.31 15.85 -4.59
C LYS A 61 -10.14 16.83 -4.54
N HIS A 62 -9.59 17.08 -3.35
CA HIS A 62 -8.39 17.90 -3.21
C HIS A 62 -7.18 17.25 -3.87
N PHE A 63 -6.97 15.96 -3.60
CA PHE A 63 -5.89 15.17 -4.15
C PHE A 63 -5.88 15.13 -5.68
N VAL A 64 -7.05 14.91 -6.28
CA VAL A 64 -7.23 14.91 -7.74
C VAL A 64 -6.98 16.28 -8.37
N ASN A 65 -7.27 17.38 -7.66
CA ASN A 65 -6.98 18.73 -8.15
C ASN A 65 -5.51 19.11 -8.05
N ASP A 66 -4.76 18.53 -7.11
CA ASP A 66 -3.35 18.81 -6.87
C ASP A 66 -2.41 17.97 -7.78
N LEU A 67 -2.95 16.92 -8.43
CA LEU A 67 -2.29 16.03 -9.40
C LEU A 67 -2.21 16.65 -10.80
#